data_AF-A0AAV1CRV4-F1
#
_entry.id   AF-A0AAV1CRV4-F1
#
_cell.length_a   1.000
_cell.length_b   1.000
_cell.length_c   1.000
_cell.angle_alpha   90.00
_cell.angle_beta   90.00
_cell.angle_gamma   90.00
#
_symmetry.space_group_name_H-M   'P 1'
#
loop_
_entity.id
_entity.type
_entity.pdbx_description
1 polymer ?
#
loop_
_entity_poly.entity_id
_entity_poly.type
_entity_poly.pdbx_seq_one_letter_code
_entity_poly.pdbx_strand_id
1 'polypeptide(L)'
;MIMKTAEYAKLPVVIPPYLEPNADYDYGVNFASGGAGILSSTNQGLVIDLKTQLEYFDKVRLSWIEKFGEAETENIISDAVYFISMGSNDYMGGYLGNPKMQHLHPPEEFVKMVIGNLSQGIQELYGRGARKFAFLSLCPLGCLPALRALNPKGHEAGCFEDASALASAHNNALKMGLLPDLQALLKGFKYSNPNFYDWLLDKINHPTDHGKRTNHPSTCFL
;
A
#
# COMPACT_ATOMS: atom_id res chain seq x y z
N MET A 1 1.45 -7.99 8.56
CA MET A 1 2.70 -8.08 7.79
C MET A 1 3.74 -7.08 8.28
N ILE A 2 3.39 -5.80 8.46
CA ILE A 2 4.29 -4.74 8.99
C ILE A 2 4.97 -5.14 10.32
N MET A 3 4.21 -5.69 11.28
CA MET A 3 4.73 -6.13 12.60
C MET A 3 5.84 -7.19 12.51
N LYS A 4 5.68 -8.20 11.65
CA LYS A 4 6.69 -9.27 11.48
C LYS A 4 7.95 -8.79 10.75
N THR A 5 7.81 -7.79 9.88
CA THR A 5 8.97 -7.17 9.22
C THR A 5 9.79 -6.34 10.22
N ALA A 6 9.13 -5.63 11.15
CA ALA A 6 9.80 -4.91 12.23
C ALA A 6 10.56 -5.84 13.19
N GLU A 7 9.96 -6.99 13.55
CA GLU A 7 10.62 -8.05 14.33
C GLU A 7 11.89 -8.56 13.64
N TYR A 8 11.83 -8.85 12.34
CA TYR A 8 13.00 -9.32 11.58
C TYR A 8 14.12 -8.27 11.50
N ALA A 9 13.77 -6.99 11.46
CA ALA A 9 14.70 -5.87 11.44
C ALA A 9 15.26 -5.49 12.84
N LYS A 10 14.85 -6.18 13.91
CA LYS A 10 15.16 -5.84 15.31
C LYS A 10 14.74 -4.41 15.70
N LEU A 11 13.69 -3.89 15.04
CA LEU A 11 13.04 -2.64 15.44
C LEU A 11 12.02 -2.92 16.56
N PRO A 12 11.62 -1.91 17.35
CA PRO A 12 10.53 -2.06 18.30
C PRO A 12 9.32 -2.70 17.61
N VAL A 13 8.79 -3.76 18.22
CA VAL A 13 7.79 -4.65 17.61
C VAL A 13 6.50 -3.91 17.26
N VAL A 14 6.23 -2.78 17.89
CA VAL A 14 5.04 -1.95 17.69
C VAL A 14 5.45 -0.60 17.11
N ILE A 15 5.10 -0.36 15.84
CA ILE A 15 5.14 0.98 15.25
C ILE A 15 3.77 1.63 15.57
N PRO A 16 3.72 2.66 16.44
CA PRO A 16 2.45 3.22 16.89
C PRO A 16 1.72 3.95 15.76
N PRO A 17 0.38 3.90 15.70
CA PRO A 17 -0.39 4.73 14.79
C PRO A 17 -0.29 6.20 15.18
N TYR A 18 -0.20 7.11 14.19
CA TYR A 18 0.00 8.54 14.43
C TYR A 18 -1.07 9.21 15.31
N LEU A 19 -2.28 8.66 15.36
CA LEU A 19 -3.37 9.20 16.19
C LEU A 19 -3.43 8.56 17.59
N GLU A 20 -2.45 7.74 17.96
CA GLU A 20 -2.36 7.17 19.31
C GLU A 20 -1.99 8.27 20.33
N PRO A 21 -2.79 8.48 21.38
CA PRO A 21 -2.48 9.48 22.39
C PRO A 21 -1.18 9.16 23.13
N ASN A 22 -0.30 10.16 23.28
CA ASN A 22 0.98 10.07 23.99
C ASN A 22 1.95 9.02 23.43
N ALA A 23 1.80 8.62 22.16
CA ALA A 23 2.76 7.72 21.53
C ALA A 23 4.13 8.38 21.32
N ASP A 24 5.16 7.56 21.44
CA ASP A 24 6.54 7.92 21.12
C ASP A 24 6.88 7.47 19.69
N TYR A 25 7.31 8.41 18.85
CA TYR A 25 7.60 8.17 17.45
C TYR A 25 9.08 7.98 17.16
N ASP A 26 9.96 8.00 18.15
CA ASP A 26 11.43 7.96 17.97
C ASP A 26 11.94 6.82 17.08
N TYR A 27 11.22 5.69 17.04
CA TYR A 27 11.61 4.50 16.28
C TYR A 27 10.67 4.19 15.10
N GLY A 28 9.72 5.07 14.82
CA GLY A 28 8.79 4.94 13.71
C GLY A 28 7.37 5.32 14.07
N VAL A 29 6.57 5.53 13.02
CA VAL A 29 5.16 5.94 13.13
C VAL A 29 4.38 5.35 11.96
N ASN A 30 3.15 4.93 12.22
CA ASN A 30 2.24 4.37 11.24
C ASN A 30 1.14 5.39 10.88
N PHE A 31 1.21 5.89 9.64
CA PHE A 31 0.20 6.83 9.11
C PHE A 31 -0.98 6.13 8.42
N ALA A 32 -0.93 4.80 8.25
CA ALA A 32 -1.90 4.08 7.45
C ALA A 32 -3.32 4.16 8.04
N SER A 33 -4.31 4.30 7.15
CA SER A 33 -5.73 4.27 7.50
C SER A 33 -6.44 3.16 6.71
N GLY A 34 -7.23 2.36 7.43
CA GLY A 34 -8.03 1.30 6.83
C GLY A 34 -9.02 1.88 5.82
N GLY A 35 -9.08 1.29 4.62
CA GLY A 35 -9.93 1.78 3.54
C GLY A 35 -9.33 2.92 2.70
N ALA A 36 -8.19 3.50 3.10
CA ALA A 36 -7.55 4.54 2.30
C ALA A 36 -7.06 4.01 0.95
N GLY A 37 -7.27 4.82 -0.09
CA GLY A 37 -6.66 4.65 -1.40
C GLY A 37 -5.53 5.65 -1.63
N ILE A 38 -4.85 5.51 -2.76
CA ILE A 38 -3.90 6.49 -3.27
C ILE A 38 -4.63 7.77 -3.70
N LEU A 39 -5.83 7.64 -4.29
CA LEU A 39 -6.65 8.78 -4.68
C LEU A 39 -7.40 9.34 -3.48
N SER A 40 -7.42 10.66 -3.33
CA SER A 40 -8.17 11.35 -2.25
C SER A 40 -9.68 11.19 -2.35
N SER A 41 -10.19 10.82 -3.52
CA SER A 41 -11.60 10.50 -3.74
C SER A 41 -12.00 9.11 -3.21
N THR A 42 -11.02 8.22 -2.96
CA THR A 42 -11.29 6.87 -2.46
C THR A 42 -11.74 6.94 -1.00
N ASN A 43 -13.01 6.59 -0.75
CA ASN A 43 -13.65 6.63 0.57
C ASN A 43 -13.54 8.01 1.26
N GLN A 44 -13.60 9.08 0.46
CA GLN A 44 -13.45 10.46 0.93
C GLN A 44 -14.33 10.75 2.16
N GLY A 45 -13.74 11.35 3.20
CA GLY A 45 -14.42 11.70 4.44
C GLY A 45 -14.55 10.57 5.46
N LEU A 46 -14.24 9.33 5.09
CA LEU A 46 -14.24 8.17 5.99
C LEU A 46 -12.83 7.68 6.35
N VAL A 47 -11.80 8.18 5.66
CA VAL A 47 -10.42 7.70 5.74
C VAL A 47 -9.43 8.85 5.81
N ILE A 48 -8.21 8.53 6.22
CA ILE A 48 -7.06 9.43 6.15
C ILE A 48 -6.37 9.15 4.82
N ASP A 49 -6.62 9.99 3.82
CA ASP A 49 -6.07 9.79 2.47
C ASP A 49 -4.55 10.01 2.42
N LEU A 50 -3.91 9.62 1.30
CA LEU A 50 -2.46 9.72 1.14
C LEU A 50 -1.95 11.15 1.40
N LYS A 51 -2.68 12.16 0.92
CA LYS A 51 -2.33 13.57 1.15
C LYS A 51 -2.29 13.91 2.64
N THR A 52 -3.33 13.54 3.38
CA THR A 52 -3.41 13.78 4.83
C THR A 52 -2.34 12.99 5.59
N GLN A 53 -2.01 11.77 5.13
CA GLN A 53 -0.91 10.99 5.69
C GLN A 53 0.45 11.70 5.51
N LEU A 54 0.69 12.38 4.38
CA LEU A 54 1.88 13.21 4.16
C LEU A 54 1.91 14.45 5.06
N GLU A 55 0.75 15.08 5.29
CA GLU A 55 0.65 16.20 6.23
C GLU A 55 0.97 15.77 7.67
N TYR A 56 0.59 14.55 8.05
CA TYR A 56 0.96 13.99 9.36
C TYR A 56 2.44 13.64 9.45
N PHE A 57 3.04 13.15 8.37
CA PHE A 57 4.49 12.99 8.28
C PHE A 57 5.21 14.33 8.50
N ASP A 58 4.72 15.42 7.89
CA ASP A 58 5.30 16.75 8.07
C ASP A 58 5.23 17.22 9.54
N LYS A 59 4.14 16.91 10.25
CA LYS A 59 4.03 17.20 11.69
C LYS A 59 5.02 16.40 12.53
N VAL A 60 5.21 15.11 12.23
CA VAL A 60 6.21 14.28 12.94
C VAL A 60 7.61 14.81 12.67
N ARG A 61 7.93 15.14 11.41
CA ARG A 61 9.19 15.76 11.04
C ARG A 61 9.46 17.05 11.83
N LEU A 62 8.47 17.93 11.97
CA LEU A 62 8.60 19.14 12.80
C LEU A 62 8.88 18.81 14.28
N SER A 63 8.17 17.85 14.86
CA SER A 63 8.44 17.44 16.25
C SER A 63 9.84 16.84 16.45
N TRP A 64 10.37 16.14 15.44
CA TRP A 64 11.75 15.64 15.49
C TRP A 64 12.77 16.76 15.36
N ILE A 65 12.50 17.79 14.54
CA ILE A 65 13.38 18.97 14.47
C ILE A 65 13.45 19.66 15.83
N GLU A 66 12.33 19.82 16.52
CA GLU A 66 12.29 20.42 17.87
C GLU A 66 13.04 19.56 18.91
N LYS A 67 12.95 18.23 18.79
CA LYS A 67 13.53 17.28 19.77
C LYS A 67 15.01 16.98 19.54
N PHE A 68 15.42 16.77 18.29
CA PHE A 68 16.74 16.27 17.91
C PHE A 68 17.57 17.30 17.13
N GLY A 69 16.95 18.37 16.64
CA GLY A 69 17.57 19.33 15.74
C GLY A 69 17.43 18.95 14.27
N GLU A 70 17.66 19.92 13.39
CA GLU A 70 17.45 19.80 11.95
C GLU A 70 18.37 18.74 11.31
N ALA A 71 19.68 18.82 11.57
CA ALA A 71 20.66 17.91 10.97
C ALA A 71 20.43 16.44 11.36
N GLU A 72 20.09 16.18 12.62
CA GLU A 72 19.80 14.81 13.07
C GLU A 72 18.47 14.31 12.50
N THR A 73 17.47 15.17 12.38
CA THR A 73 16.19 14.81 11.75
C THR A 73 16.36 14.46 10.27
N GLU A 74 17.21 15.17 9.53
CA GLU A 74 17.54 14.83 8.15
C GLU A 74 18.20 13.45 8.05
N ASN A 75 19.11 13.12 8.97
CA ASN A 75 19.73 11.79 9.04
C ASN A 75 18.66 10.72 9.29
N ILE A 76 17.82 10.89 10.31
CA ILE A 76 16.72 9.96 10.66
C ILE A 76 15.82 9.70 9.45
N ILE A 77 15.36 10.75 8.78
CA ILE A 77 14.47 10.67 7.61
C ILE A 77 15.16 9.97 6.44
N SER A 78 16.43 10.30 6.18
CA SER A 78 17.17 9.68 5.08
C SER A 78 17.44 8.18 5.33
N ASP A 79 17.58 7.80 6.60
CA ASP A 79 17.87 6.44 7.00
C ASP A 79 16.66 5.55 7.23
N ALA A 80 15.50 6.16 7.50
CA ALA A 80 14.22 5.47 7.68
C ALA A 80 13.78 4.68 6.43
N VAL A 81 12.98 3.65 6.66
CA VAL A 81 12.33 2.86 5.62
C VAL A 81 10.85 3.21 5.53
N TYR A 82 10.42 3.63 4.35
CA TYR A 82 9.05 4.03 4.06
C TYR A 82 8.29 2.86 3.45
N PHE A 83 7.45 2.21 4.26
CA PHE A 83 6.64 1.07 3.82
C PHE A 83 5.28 1.53 3.30
N ILE A 84 5.01 1.29 2.01
CA ILE A 84 3.80 1.71 1.31
C ILE A 84 3.01 0.47 0.89
N SER A 85 1.77 0.40 1.35
CA SER A 85 0.81 -0.66 1.05
C SER A 85 -0.57 -0.04 0.79
N MET A 86 -0.72 0.59 -0.38
CA MET A 86 -1.92 1.34 -0.80
C MET A 86 -2.23 1.03 -2.27
N GLY A 87 -3.50 1.16 -2.66
CA GLY A 87 -3.96 0.90 -4.04
C GLY A 87 -5.16 -0.04 -4.14
N SER A 88 -5.29 -1.03 -3.25
CA SER A 88 -6.38 -2.01 -3.30
C SER A 88 -7.77 -1.36 -3.24
N ASN A 89 -7.94 -0.35 -2.38
CA ASN A 89 -9.23 0.31 -2.18
C ASN A 89 -9.64 1.17 -3.39
N ASP A 90 -8.67 1.73 -4.12
CA ASP A 90 -8.94 2.50 -5.35
C ASP A 90 -9.62 1.62 -6.40
N TYR A 91 -9.26 0.33 -6.48
CA TYR A 91 -9.89 -0.60 -7.42
C TYR A 91 -11.15 -1.25 -6.87
N MET A 92 -11.15 -1.69 -5.60
CA MET A 92 -12.29 -2.39 -5.00
C MET A 92 -13.52 -1.49 -4.88
N GLY A 93 -13.45 -0.47 -4.04
CA GLY A 93 -14.56 0.47 -3.83
C GLY A 93 -14.53 1.65 -4.80
N GLY A 94 -13.32 2.14 -5.12
CA GLY A 94 -13.14 3.35 -5.93
C GLY A 94 -13.48 3.17 -7.41
N TYR A 95 -13.29 1.97 -7.97
CA TYR A 95 -13.51 1.68 -9.39
C TYR A 95 -14.62 0.64 -9.61
N LEU A 96 -14.41 -0.61 -9.18
CA LEU A 96 -15.37 -1.70 -9.42
C LEU A 96 -16.71 -1.47 -8.70
N GLY A 97 -16.67 -0.91 -7.50
CA GLY A 97 -17.86 -0.51 -6.74
C GLY A 97 -18.49 0.82 -7.20
N ASN A 98 -17.94 1.49 -8.21
CA ASN A 98 -18.33 2.84 -8.60
C ASN A 98 -18.61 2.95 -10.11
N PRO A 99 -19.87 2.72 -10.54
CA PRO A 99 -20.25 2.77 -11.96
C PRO A 99 -19.94 4.11 -12.64
N LYS A 100 -19.97 5.21 -11.89
CA LYS A 100 -19.60 6.53 -12.42
C LYS A 100 -18.12 6.57 -12.81
N MET A 101 -17.23 6.01 -12.00
CA MET A 101 -15.80 5.97 -12.30
C MET A 101 -15.49 5.05 -13.48
N GLN A 102 -16.18 3.91 -13.60
CA GLN A 102 -16.06 3.02 -14.75
C GLN A 102 -16.55 3.67 -16.06
N HIS A 103 -17.59 4.50 -15.97
CA HIS A 103 -18.10 5.24 -17.12
C HIS A 103 -17.16 6.36 -17.55
N LEU A 104 -16.55 7.08 -16.59
CA LEU A 104 -15.66 8.20 -16.87
C LEU A 104 -14.26 7.77 -17.30
N HIS A 105 -13.76 6.64 -16.80
CA HIS A 105 -12.38 6.20 -17.01
C HIS A 105 -12.34 4.74 -17.44
N PRO A 106 -11.78 4.43 -18.63
CA PRO A 106 -11.38 3.08 -18.97
C PRO A 106 -10.39 2.51 -17.93
N PRO A 107 -10.35 1.18 -17.73
CA PRO A 107 -9.52 0.56 -16.68
C PRO A 107 -8.04 0.96 -16.74
N GLU A 108 -7.46 1.03 -17.94
CA GLU A 108 -6.05 1.40 -18.13
C GLU A 108 -5.78 2.86 -17.73
N GLU A 109 -6.69 3.78 -18.05
CA GLU A 109 -6.59 5.19 -17.67
C GLU A 109 -6.70 5.35 -16.15
N PHE A 110 -7.62 4.61 -15.52
CA PHE A 110 -7.76 4.62 -14.08
C PHE A 110 -6.51 4.09 -13.38
N VAL A 111 -5.90 3.01 -13.87
CA VAL A 111 -4.61 2.51 -13.35
C VAL A 111 -3.51 3.57 -13.50
N LYS A 112 -3.41 4.24 -14.66
CA LYS A 112 -2.46 5.35 -14.85
C LYS A 112 -2.68 6.50 -13.88
N MET A 113 -3.94 6.86 -13.60
CA MET A 113 -4.28 7.89 -12.61
C MET A 113 -3.81 7.51 -11.21
N VAL A 114 -4.08 6.27 -10.77
CA VAL A 114 -3.63 5.75 -9.48
C VAL A 114 -2.10 5.75 -9.38
N ILE A 115 -1.40 5.22 -10.39
CA ILE A 115 0.08 5.16 -10.41
C ILE A 115 0.71 6.56 -10.47
N GLY A 116 0.10 7.50 -11.21
CA GLY A 116 0.55 8.89 -11.28
C GLY A 116 0.46 9.61 -9.94
N ASN A 117 -0.65 9.44 -9.21
CA ASN A 117 -0.81 10.01 -7.86
C ASN A 117 0.15 9.37 -6.86
N LEU A 118 0.39 8.05 -6.97
CA LEU A 118 1.40 7.38 -6.16
C LEU A 118 2.80 7.95 -6.43
N SER A 119 3.16 8.16 -7.70
CA SER A 119 4.43 8.79 -8.10
C SER A 119 4.59 10.16 -7.45
N GLN A 120 3.54 10.99 -7.46
CA GLN A 120 3.56 12.30 -6.82
C GLN A 120 3.82 12.18 -5.31
N GLY A 121 3.09 11.30 -4.61
CA GLY A 121 3.31 11.08 -3.17
C GLY A 121 4.73 10.60 -2.83
N ILE A 122 5.32 9.76 -3.67
CA ILE A 122 6.71 9.31 -3.50
C ILE A 122 7.70 10.46 -3.72
N GLN A 123 7.50 11.27 -4.76
CA GLN A 123 8.35 12.44 -5.03
C GLN A 123 8.25 13.47 -3.91
N GLU A 124 7.06 13.63 -3.32
CA GLU A 124 6.85 14.47 -2.15
C GLU A 124 7.62 13.98 -0.92
N LEU A 125 7.58 12.69 -0.60
CA LEU A 125 8.40 12.10 0.47
C LEU A 125 9.89 12.25 0.17
N TYR A 126 10.30 12.00 -1.07
CA TYR A 126 11.69 12.14 -1.49
C TYR A 126 12.18 13.59 -1.32
N GLY A 127 11.36 14.57 -1.69
CA GLY A 127 11.63 15.99 -1.49
C GLY A 127 11.81 16.37 -0.02
N ARG A 128 11.20 15.61 0.90
CA ARG A 128 11.35 15.76 2.35
C ARG A 128 12.56 15.04 2.94
N GLY A 129 13.35 14.35 2.11
CA GLY A 129 14.57 13.64 2.52
C GLY A 129 14.48 12.12 2.49
N ALA A 130 13.30 11.53 2.23
CA ALA A 130 13.14 10.08 2.20
C ALA A 130 13.98 9.43 1.08
N ARG A 131 14.64 8.30 1.38
CA ARG A 131 15.51 7.60 0.41
C ARG A 131 15.21 6.11 0.24
N LYS A 132 14.72 5.42 1.27
CA LYS A 132 14.55 3.95 1.26
C LYS A 132 13.07 3.58 1.33
N PHE A 133 12.55 2.97 0.27
CA PHE A 133 11.14 2.66 0.13
C PHE A 133 10.90 1.15 0.04
N ALA A 134 9.77 0.69 0.56
CA ALA A 134 9.30 -0.67 0.40
C ALA A 134 7.85 -0.65 -0.07
N PHE A 135 7.60 -1.16 -1.27
CA PHE A 135 6.28 -1.17 -1.89
C PHE A 135 5.73 -2.59 -1.88
N LEU A 136 4.65 -2.82 -1.14
CA LEU A 136 3.97 -4.11 -1.19
C LEU A 136 3.12 -4.17 -2.47
N SER A 137 3.35 -5.17 -3.33
CA SER A 137 2.46 -5.43 -4.45
C SER A 137 1.03 -5.67 -3.95
N LEU A 138 0.03 -5.28 -4.73
CA LEU A 138 -1.36 -5.60 -4.43
C LEU A 138 -1.55 -7.12 -4.41
N CYS A 139 -2.38 -7.60 -3.50
CA CYS A 139 -2.81 -8.99 -3.48
C CYS A 139 -3.66 -9.35 -4.71
N PRO A 140 -3.90 -10.65 -4.98
CA PRO A 140 -4.90 -11.08 -5.96
C PRO A 140 -6.31 -10.66 -5.53
N LEU A 141 -6.68 -9.41 -5.87
CA LEU A 141 -7.93 -8.79 -5.43
C LEU A 141 -9.14 -9.65 -5.77
N GLY A 142 -9.21 -10.18 -7.00
CA GLY A 142 -10.31 -11.03 -7.43
C GLY A 142 -10.49 -12.30 -6.60
N CYS A 143 -9.44 -12.76 -5.91
CA CYS A 143 -9.50 -13.94 -5.05
C CYS A 143 -9.90 -13.62 -3.61
N LEU A 144 -10.06 -12.34 -3.25
CA LEU A 144 -10.55 -11.95 -1.94
C LEU A 144 -12.02 -12.40 -1.76
N PRO A 145 -12.43 -12.89 -0.58
CA PRO A 145 -13.78 -13.42 -0.36
C PRO A 145 -14.89 -12.45 -0.80
N ALA A 146 -14.74 -11.15 -0.50
CA ALA A 146 -15.70 -10.12 -0.88
C ALA A 146 -15.87 -9.99 -2.41
N LEU A 147 -14.77 -10.01 -3.17
CA LEU A 147 -14.84 -9.88 -4.63
C LEU A 147 -15.26 -11.18 -5.32
N ARG A 148 -14.95 -12.33 -4.74
CA ARG A 148 -15.48 -13.62 -5.20
C ARG A 148 -17.00 -13.72 -5.06
N ALA A 149 -17.54 -13.23 -3.94
CA ALA A 149 -18.98 -13.17 -3.73
C ALA A 149 -19.69 -12.24 -4.73
N LEU A 150 -18.97 -11.23 -5.25
CA LEU A 150 -19.45 -10.28 -6.24
C LEU A 150 -19.16 -10.70 -7.70
N ASN A 151 -18.59 -11.88 -7.94
CA ASN A 151 -18.29 -12.33 -9.29
C ASN A 151 -19.61 -12.50 -10.09
N PRO A 152 -19.80 -11.80 -11.22
CA PRO A 152 -21.01 -11.94 -12.05
C PRO A 152 -21.24 -13.36 -12.58
N LYS A 153 -20.18 -14.17 -12.70
CA LYS A 153 -20.25 -15.58 -13.09
C LYS A 153 -20.63 -16.52 -11.93
N GLY A 154 -20.84 -15.99 -10.73
CA GLY A 154 -21.14 -16.73 -9.52
C GLY A 154 -19.89 -17.08 -8.70
N HIS A 155 -20.09 -17.33 -7.40
CA HIS A 155 -19.00 -17.58 -6.44
C HIS A 155 -18.18 -18.85 -6.71
N GLU A 156 -18.78 -19.83 -7.41
CA GLU A 156 -18.12 -21.07 -7.84
C GLU A 156 -17.16 -20.85 -9.02
N ALA A 157 -17.28 -19.73 -9.75
CA ALA A 157 -16.41 -19.40 -10.87
C ALA A 157 -14.98 -19.02 -10.45
N GLY A 158 -14.70 -18.98 -9.14
CA GLY A 158 -13.36 -18.71 -8.61
C GLY A 158 -13.12 -17.22 -8.38
N CYS A 159 -11.94 -16.74 -8.77
CA CYS A 159 -11.54 -15.35 -8.57
C CYS A 159 -12.25 -14.43 -9.58
N PHE A 160 -12.66 -13.23 -9.16
CA PHE A 160 -13.24 -12.22 -10.05
C PHE A 160 -12.18 -11.63 -10.99
N GLU A 161 -12.29 -11.94 -12.28
CA GLU A 161 -11.24 -11.71 -13.27
C GLU A 161 -10.91 -10.23 -13.48
N ASP A 162 -11.91 -9.35 -13.51
CA ASP A 162 -11.70 -7.91 -13.71
C ASP A 162 -10.90 -7.31 -12.55
N ALA A 163 -11.18 -7.73 -11.32
CA ALA A 163 -10.43 -7.31 -10.14
C ALA A 163 -8.99 -7.84 -10.15
N SER A 164 -8.81 -9.09 -10.56
CA SER A 164 -7.47 -9.67 -10.74
C SER A 164 -6.68 -8.94 -11.83
N ALA A 165 -7.32 -8.58 -12.94
CA ALA A 165 -6.69 -7.84 -14.03
C ALA A 165 -6.24 -6.44 -13.60
N LEU A 166 -7.07 -5.70 -12.85
CA LEU A 166 -6.70 -4.40 -12.28
C LEU A 166 -5.51 -4.50 -11.32
N ALA A 167 -5.51 -5.50 -10.44
CA ALA A 167 -4.41 -5.75 -9.52
C ALA A 167 -3.10 -6.05 -10.25
N SER A 168 -3.15 -6.93 -11.26
CA SER A 168 -1.99 -7.26 -12.10
C SER A 168 -1.51 -6.05 -12.90
N ALA A 169 -2.41 -5.25 -13.48
CA ALA A 169 -2.06 -4.03 -14.20
C ALA A 169 -1.36 -3.01 -13.30
N HIS A 170 -1.86 -2.79 -12.08
CA HIS A 170 -1.21 -1.94 -11.09
C HIS A 170 0.19 -2.45 -10.73
N ASN A 171 0.31 -3.74 -10.39
CA ASN A 171 1.59 -4.34 -10.00
C ASN A 171 2.62 -4.25 -11.13
N ASN A 172 2.21 -4.47 -12.38
CA ASN A 172 3.08 -4.34 -13.54
C ASN A 172 3.49 -2.88 -13.78
N ALA A 173 2.55 -1.93 -13.72
CA ALA A 173 2.85 -0.51 -13.89
C ALA A 173 3.80 0.02 -12.80
N LEU A 174 3.64 -0.43 -11.56
CA LEU A 174 4.53 -0.11 -10.45
C LEU A 174 5.94 -0.71 -10.68
N LYS A 175 6.02 -2.03 -10.89
CA LYS A 175 7.29 -2.77 -10.94
C LYS A 175 8.11 -2.48 -12.20
N MET A 176 7.47 -2.39 -13.36
CA MET A 176 8.15 -2.27 -14.65
C MET A 176 8.25 -0.82 -15.14
N GLY A 177 7.40 0.08 -14.64
CA GLY A 177 7.42 1.49 -15.01
C GLY A 177 7.92 2.37 -13.87
N LEU A 178 7.06 2.63 -12.89
CA LEU A 178 7.30 3.68 -11.90
C LEU A 178 8.59 3.50 -11.09
N LEU A 179 8.85 2.29 -10.58
CA LEU A 179 10.01 2.08 -9.69
C LEU A 179 11.36 2.20 -10.42
N PRO A 180 11.56 1.60 -11.62
CA PRO A 180 12.73 1.88 -12.45
C PRO A 180 12.90 3.37 -12.80
N ASP A 181 11.82 4.05 -13.17
CA ASP A 181 11.86 5.48 -13.53
C ASP A 181 12.32 6.33 -12.35
N LEU A 182 11.76 6.12 -11.15
CA LEU A 182 12.16 6.84 -9.94
C LEU A 182 13.62 6.54 -9.57
N GLN A 183 14.08 5.29 -9.69
CA GLN A 183 15.47 4.96 -9.41
C GLN A 183 16.46 5.62 -10.39
N ALA A 184 16.08 5.78 -11.66
CA ALA A 184 16.89 6.48 -12.65
C ALA A 184 16.91 8.01 -12.43
N LEU A 185 15.78 8.59 -12.03
CA LEU A 185 15.61 10.03 -11.87
C LEU A 185 16.09 10.57 -10.52
N LEU A 186 15.94 9.79 -9.44
CA LEU A 186 16.13 10.25 -8.07
C LEU A 186 17.40 9.67 -7.45
N LYS A 187 18.42 10.53 -7.29
CA LYS A 187 19.72 10.14 -6.73
C LYS A 187 19.57 9.57 -5.31
N GLY A 188 20.06 8.35 -5.12
CA GLY A 188 20.03 7.69 -3.82
C GLY A 188 18.68 7.07 -3.45
N PHE A 189 17.70 7.10 -4.36
CA PHE A 189 16.46 6.34 -4.21
C PHE A 189 16.75 4.85 -4.21
N LYS A 190 16.32 4.16 -3.15
CA LYS A 190 16.42 2.72 -2.98
C LYS A 190 15.01 2.19 -2.77
N TYR A 191 14.66 1.10 -3.44
CA TYR A 191 13.37 0.47 -3.23
C TYR A 191 13.48 -1.04 -3.11
N SER A 192 12.47 -1.63 -2.47
CA SER A 192 12.14 -3.05 -2.55
C SER A 192 10.68 -3.19 -2.97
N ASN A 193 10.37 -4.24 -3.75
CA ASN A 193 9.01 -4.56 -4.15
C ASN A 193 8.75 -6.07 -3.98
N PRO A 194 8.47 -6.54 -2.75
CA PRO A 194 8.10 -7.93 -2.52
C PRO A 194 6.81 -8.29 -3.26
N ASN A 195 6.85 -9.43 -3.97
CA ASN A 195 5.73 -9.94 -4.74
C ASN A 195 4.70 -10.63 -3.82
N PHE A 196 3.88 -9.81 -3.19
CA PHE A 196 2.81 -10.28 -2.31
C PHE A 196 1.67 -10.95 -3.08
N TYR A 197 1.48 -10.61 -4.36
CA TYR A 197 0.46 -11.21 -5.20
C TYR A 197 0.65 -12.72 -5.31
N ASP A 198 1.81 -13.14 -5.82
CA ASP A 198 2.11 -14.56 -6.03
C ASP A 198 2.23 -15.30 -4.70
N TRP A 199 2.82 -14.66 -3.68
CA TRP A 199 2.93 -15.24 -2.35
C TRP A 199 1.55 -15.57 -1.74
N LEU A 200 0.57 -14.67 -1.88
CA LEU A 200 -0.77 -14.92 -1.35
C LEU A 200 -1.54 -15.91 -2.24
N LEU A 201 -1.38 -15.81 -3.56
CA LEU A 201 -2.05 -16.71 -4.50
C LEU A 201 -1.58 -18.16 -4.32
N ASP A 202 -0.27 -18.38 -4.08
CA ASP A 202 0.27 -19.69 -3.75
C ASP A 202 -0.40 -20.27 -2.49
N LYS A 203 -0.56 -19.45 -1.44
CA LYS A 203 -1.25 -19.87 -0.21
C LYS A 203 -2.75 -20.16 -0.41
N ILE A 204 -3.39 -19.45 -1.34
CA ILE A 204 -4.78 -19.69 -1.73
C ILE A 204 -4.92 -21.03 -2.45
N ASN A 205 -3.98 -21.35 -3.35
CA ASN A 205 -4.07 -22.53 -4.20
C ASN A 205 -3.49 -23.79 -3.55
N HIS A 206 -2.53 -23.65 -2.62
CA HIS A 206 -1.83 -24.75 -1.94
C HIS A 206 -1.95 -24.67 -0.40
N PRO A 207 -3.16 -24.58 0.18
CA PRO A 207 -3.33 -24.35 1.62
C PRO A 207 -2.77 -25.47 2.51
N THR A 208 -2.70 -26.70 2.00
CA THR A 208 -2.14 -27.87 2.71
C THR A 208 -0.63 -27.73 2.94
N ASP A 209 0.08 -27.15 1.97
CA ASP A 209 1.55 -26.98 2.01
C ASP A 209 1.95 -25.92 3.04
N HIS A 210 1.00 -25.05 3.39
CA HIS A 210 1.15 -24.02 4.42
C HIS A 210 0.44 -24.38 5.74
N GLY A 211 0.17 -25.68 5.96
CA GLY A 211 -0.29 -26.20 7.24
C GLY A 211 -1.77 -25.99 7.56
N LYS A 212 -2.62 -25.65 6.58
CA LYS A 212 -4.07 -25.45 6.79
C LYS A 212 -4.88 -26.67 6.30
N ARG A 213 -5.95 -27.01 7.05
CA ARG A 213 -6.79 -28.21 6.84
C ARG A 213 -8.03 -27.99 5.95
N THR A 214 -8.34 -26.77 5.55
CA THR A 214 -9.59 -26.44 4.84
C THR A 214 -9.36 -25.63 3.58
N ASN A 215 -9.86 -26.12 2.45
CA ASN A 215 -9.87 -25.44 1.15
C ASN A 215 -11.11 -24.53 0.97
N HIS A 216 -11.71 -24.04 2.07
CA HIS A 216 -12.99 -23.34 1.92
C HIS A 216 -12.76 -22.01 1.19
N PRO A 217 -13.43 -21.77 0.05
CA PRO A 217 -13.23 -20.59 -0.79
C PRO A 217 -13.53 -19.23 -0.12
N SER A 218 -14.08 -19.26 1.10
CA SER A 218 -14.66 -18.11 1.80
C SER A 218 -13.96 -17.78 3.12
N THR A 219 -12.94 -18.55 3.53
CA THR A 219 -12.22 -18.30 4.80
C THR A 219 -11.11 -17.26 4.62
N CYS A 220 -11.02 -16.31 5.55
CA CYS A 220 -9.96 -15.31 5.58
C CYS A 220 -8.60 -15.94 5.93
N PHE A 221 -7.55 -15.55 5.18
CA PHE A 221 -6.16 -15.77 5.55
C PHE A 221 -5.81 -14.85 6.73
N LEU A 222 -6.01 -15.33 7.95
CA LEU A 222 -5.34 -14.81 9.15
C LEU A 222 -4.11 -15.68 9.45
#